data_AF-A0A815EBU4-F1
#
_entry.id   AF-A0A815EBU4-F1
#
_cell.length_a   1.000
_cell.length_b   1.000
_cell.length_c   1.000
_cell.angle_alpha   90.00
_cell.angle_beta   90.00
_cell.angle_gamma   90.00
#
_symmetry.space_group_name_H-M   'P 1'
#
loop_
_entity.id
_entity.type
_entity.pdbx_description
1 polymer ?
#
loop_
_entity_poly.entity_id
_entity_poly.type
_entity_poly.pdbx_seq_one_letter_code
_entity_poly.pdbx_strand_id
1 'polypeptide(L)'
;MKYSFIELNDLPNEILMIILKKLHNVEILYSLIDVNKRLNTIVHDPIFTSYLTLMTSSSNCLFDRLTDTILDRFCLQILPKIHHKIEFFNLESSSMERILLLTNYPNLYGLGLYNLASETARDLFTGKIFASINY
;
A
#
# COMPACT_ATOMS: atom_id res chain seq x y z
N MET A 1 4.49 -36.29 21.60
CA MET A 1 3.92 -35.61 20.41
C MET A 1 5.07 -35.07 19.58
N LYS A 2 5.25 -35.54 18.34
CA LYS A 2 6.19 -34.93 17.39
C LYS A 2 5.46 -33.75 16.74
N TYR A 3 5.85 -32.54 17.08
CA TYR A 3 5.46 -31.37 16.27
C TYR A 3 6.32 -31.41 15.00
N SER A 4 5.69 -31.58 13.84
CA SER A 4 6.35 -31.28 12.56
C SER A 4 6.35 -29.76 12.40
N PHE A 5 7.53 -29.15 12.40
CA PHE A 5 7.67 -27.76 11.98
C PHE A 5 7.46 -27.72 10.47
N ILE A 6 6.29 -27.25 10.05
CA ILE A 6 6.05 -26.92 8.65
C ILE A 6 6.60 -25.52 8.45
N GLU A 7 7.61 -25.36 7.60
CA GLU A 7 8.09 -24.03 7.27
C GLU A 7 7.08 -23.33 6.37
N LEU A 8 7.02 -21.99 6.45
CA LEU A 8 6.11 -21.20 5.62
C LEU A 8 6.34 -21.49 4.12
N ASN A 9 7.59 -21.74 3.74
CA ASN A 9 7.99 -22.06 2.37
C ASN A 9 7.52 -23.45 1.89
N ASP A 10 7.13 -24.35 2.79
CA ASP A 10 6.62 -25.68 2.42
C ASP A 10 5.13 -25.66 2.09
N LEU A 11 4.42 -24.59 2.46
CA LEU A 11 3.00 -24.44 2.21
C LEU A 11 2.73 -24.18 0.72
N PRO A 12 1.64 -24.68 0.13
CA PRO A 12 1.20 -24.30 -1.21
C PRO A 12 0.89 -22.79 -1.35
N ASN A 13 0.95 -22.25 -2.57
CA ASN A 13 0.73 -20.82 -2.83
C ASN A 13 -0.66 -20.34 -2.36
N GLU A 14 -1.68 -21.19 -2.52
CA GLU A 14 -3.06 -20.91 -2.15
C GLU A 14 -3.17 -20.72 -0.64
N ILE A 15 -2.47 -21.55 0.14
CA ILE A 15 -2.43 -21.44 1.60
C ILE A 15 -1.67 -20.19 2.03
N LEU A 16 -0.54 -19.89 1.38
CA LEU A 16 0.20 -18.66 1.60
C LEU A 16 -0.66 -17.42 1.35
N MET A 17 -1.39 -17.40 0.23
CA MET A 17 -2.30 -16.30 -0.08
C MET A 17 -3.40 -16.13 0.96
N ILE A 18 -3.98 -17.24 1.47
CA ILE A 18 -5.00 -17.19 2.52
C ILE A 18 -4.44 -16.59 3.80
N ILE A 19 -3.23 -16.97 4.20
CA ILE A 19 -2.56 -16.45 5.39
C ILE A 19 -2.21 -14.97 5.20
N LEU A 20 -1.54 -14.63 4.11
CA LEU A 20 -1.07 -13.27 3.82
C LEU A 20 -2.25 -12.30 3.67
N LYS A 21 -3.38 -12.71 3.07
CA LYS A 21 -4.60 -11.87 2.97
C LYS A 21 -5.14 -11.41 4.33
N LYS A 22 -4.79 -12.07 5.43
CA LYS A 22 -5.19 -11.64 6.78
C LYS A 22 -4.35 -10.48 7.32
N LEU A 23 -3.24 -10.15 6.66
CA LEU A 23 -2.34 -9.05 7.02
C LEU A 23 -2.61 -7.81 6.15
N HIS A 24 -2.07 -6.66 6.55
CA HIS A 24 -2.19 -5.44 5.77
C HIS A 24 -1.30 -5.49 4.53
N ASN A 25 -1.88 -5.17 3.38
CA ASN A 25 -1.19 -5.24 2.09
C ASN A 25 0.14 -4.46 2.07
N VAL A 26 0.19 -3.26 2.66
CA VAL A 26 1.41 -2.45 2.72
C VAL A 26 2.52 -3.13 3.52
N GLU A 27 2.18 -3.80 4.61
CA GLU A 27 3.14 -4.53 5.44
C GLU A 27 3.67 -5.77 4.71
N ILE A 28 2.80 -6.48 3.99
CA ILE A 28 3.18 -7.62 3.14
C ILE A 28 4.11 -7.17 2.03
N LEU A 29 3.74 -6.11 1.30
CA LEU A 29 4.55 -5.57 0.22
C LEU A 29 5.90 -5.08 0.75
N TYR A 30 5.92 -4.33 1.85
CA TYR A 30 7.15 -3.90 2.51
C TYR A 30 8.02 -5.09 2.92
N SER A 31 7.43 -6.15 3.48
CA SER A 31 8.19 -7.25 4.06
C SER A 31 8.67 -8.26 3.03
N LEU A 32 7.91 -8.50 1.96
CA LEU A 32 8.10 -9.68 1.10
C LEU A 32 8.47 -9.35 -0.35
N ILE A 33 8.31 -8.11 -0.80
CA ILE A 33 8.72 -7.75 -2.15
C ILE A 33 10.22 -7.95 -2.32
N ASP A 34 10.60 -8.57 -3.44
CA ASP A 34 11.98 -8.93 -3.78
C ASP A 34 12.72 -9.88 -2.79
N VAL A 35 12.05 -10.40 -1.75
CA VAL A 35 12.69 -11.32 -0.79
C VAL A 35 13.07 -12.63 -1.46
N ASN A 36 12.16 -13.22 -2.23
CA ASN A 36 12.46 -14.36 -3.09
C ASN A 36 11.49 -14.44 -4.27
N LYS A 37 11.90 -15.14 -5.33
CA LYS A 37 11.16 -15.23 -6.59
C LYS A 37 9.70 -15.70 -6.41
N ARG A 38 9.48 -16.68 -5.53
CA ARG A 38 8.16 -17.27 -5.32
C ARG A 38 7.20 -16.31 -4.61
N LEU A 39 7.64 -15.72 -3.50
CA LEU A 39 6.87 -14.71 -2.78
C LEU A 39 6.66 -13.47 -3.62
N ASN A 40 7.63 -13.11 -4.46
CA ASN A 40 7.50 -11.98 -5.37
C ASN A 40 6.32 -12.17 -6.33
N THR A 41 6.14 -13.38 -6.88
CA THR A 41 4.97 -13.71 -7.70
C THR A 41 3.67 -13.53 -6.92
N ILE A 42 3.62 -13.97 -5.66
CA ILE A 42 2.43 -13.87 -4.81
C ILE A 42 2.09 -12.41 -4.51
N VAL A 43 3.05 -11.60 -4.07
CA VAL A 43 2.77 -10.20 -3.67
C VAL A 43 2.51 -9.26 -4.84
N HIS A 44 2.85 -9.66 -6.06
CA HIS A 44 2.48 -8.94 -7.28
C HIS A 44 1.09 -9.33 -7.80
N ASP A 45 0.39 -10.26 -7.15
CA ASP A 45 -0.98 -10.63 -7.49
C ASP A 45 -1.94 -9.44 -7.25
N PRO A 46 -2.97 -9.25 -8.10
CA PRO A 46 -3.97 -8.19 -7.93
C PRO A 46 -4.62 -8.17 -6.54
N ILE A 47 -4.74 -9.31 -5.85
CA ILE A 47 -5.30 -9.39 -4.49
C ILE A 47 -4.54 -8.50 -3.51
N PHE A 48 -3.23 -8.30 -3.71
CA PHE A 48 -2.39 -7.48 -2.83
C PHE A 48 -2.08 -6.09 -3.40
N THR A 49 -2.33 -5.85 -4.69
CA THR A 49 -1.85 -4.64 -5.40
C THR A 49 -2.96 -3.75 -5.96
N SER A 50 -4.17 -4.27 -6.20
CA SER A 50 -5.29 -3.49 -6.75
C SER A 50 -5.82 -2.46 -5.75
N TYR A 51 -6.07 -2.90 -4.51
CA TYR A 51 -6.57 -2.07 -3.44
C TYR A 51 -5.51 -1.94 -2.36
N LEU A 52 -4.90 -0.77 -2.22
CA LEU A 52 -3.83 -0.51 -1.25
C LEU A 52 -4.30 0.38 -0.12
N THR A 53 -3.94 0.01 1.11
CA THR A 53 -4.17 0.84 2.29
C THR A 53 -2.84 1.17 2.92
N LEU A 54 -2.42 2.42 2.74
CA LEU A 54 -1.13 2.95 3.18
C LEU A 54 -1.26 3.56 4.58
N MET A 55 -1.72 2.72 5.51
CA MET A 55 -1.84 3.03 6.93
C MET A 55 -1.51 1.75 7.70
N THR A 56 -0.92 1.89 8.89
CA THR A 56 -0.69 0.75 9.78
C THR A 56 -1.89 0.54 10.70
N SER A 57 -2.18 -0.70 11.08
CA SER A 57 -3.20 -0.96 12.10
C SER A 57 -2.63 -0.72 13.48
N SER A 58 -3.28 0.14 14.25
CA SER A 58 -3.04 0.22 15.70
C SER A 58 -3.86 -0.86 16.41
N SER A 59 -3.42 -1.23 17.62
CA SER A 59 -4.15 -2.13 18.52
C SER A 59 -5.53 -1.60 18.95
N ASN A 60 -5.81 -0.31 18.73
CA ASN A 60 -7.05 0.36 19.14
C ASN A 60 -8.07 0.51 18.00
N CYS A 61 -7.94 -0.26 16.90
CA CYS A 61 -8.77 -0.13 15.69
C CYS A 61 -8.67 1.24 15.00
N LEU A 62 -7.69 2.07 15.38
CA LEU A 62 -7.34 3.30 14.68
C LEU A 62 -6.27 2.99 13.64
N PHE A 63 -6.34 3.67 12.50
CA PHE A 63 -5.30 3.62 11.48
C PHE A 63 -4.21 4.63 11.85
N ASP A 64 -3.01 4.13 12.06
CA ASP A 64 -1.83 4.95 12.29
C ASP A 64 -1.16 5.29 10.95
N ARG A 65 -0.53 6.47 10.93
CA ARG A 65 0.31 6.91 9.80
C ARG A 65 1.49 5.95 9.61
N LEU A 66 1.83 5.67 8.35
CA LEU A 66 3.08 4.98 8.02
C LEU A 66 4.29 5.79 8.49
N THR A 67 5.29 5.11 9.05
CA THR A 67 6.58 5.76 9.32
C THR A 67 7.21 6.23 8.01
N ASP A 68 7.99 7.31 8.07
CA ASP A 68 8.63 7.88 6.88
C ASP A 68 9.52 6.84 6.18
N THR A 69 10.18 5.97 6.93
CA THR A 69 10.98 4.87 6.37
C THR A 69 10.16 3.88 5.54
N ILE A 70 8.97 3.50 6.01
CA ILE A 70 8.09 2.59 5.25
C ILE A 70 7.57 3.29 4.00
N LEU A 71 7.17 4.55 4.15
CA LEU A 71 6.67 5.37 3.03
C LEU A 71 7.75 5.61 1.97
N ASP A 72 8.99 5.92 2.37
CA ASP A 72 10.12 6.11 1.46
C ASP A 72 10.41 4.83 0.69
N ARG A 73 10.48 3.70 1.39
CA ARG A 73 10.69 2.41 0.71
C ARG A 73 9.55 2.10 -0.24
N PHE A 74 8.31 2.36 0.18
CA PHE A 74 7.14 2.17 -0.67
C PHE A 74 7.26 3.01 -1.95
N CYS A 75 7.48 4.31 -1.83
CA CYS A 75 7.59 5.22 -2.97
C CYS A 75 8.77 4.89 -3.89
N LEU A 76 9.94 4.57 -3.33
CA LEU A 76 11.17 4.40 -4.13
C LEU A 76 11.35 3.00 -4.72
N GLN A 77 10.84 1.96 -4.05
CA GLN A 77 11.14 0.57 -4.42
C GLN A 77 9.90 -0.22 -4.84
N ILE A 78 8.76 0.01 -4.19
CA ILE A 78 7.55 -0.82 -4.36
C ILE A 78 6.67 -0.22 -5.45
N LEU A 79 6.32 1.05 -5.29
CA LEU A 79 5.41 1.79 -6.16
C LEU A 79 5.82 1.73 -7.64
N PRO A 80 7.10 1.89 -8.04
CA PRO A 80 7.49 1.79 -9.45
C PRO A 80 7.21 0.41 -10.08
N LYS A 81 7.07 -0.64 -9.27
CA LYS A 81 6.82 -2.01 -9.74
C LYS A 81 5.34 -2.34 -9.87
N ILE A 82 4.50 -1.66 -9.09
CA ILE A 82 3.09 -2.02 -8.95
C ILE A 82 2.10 -0.92 -9.36
N HIS A 83 2.56 0.32 -9.63
CA HIS A 83 1.67 1.47 -9.87
C HIS A 83 0.60 1.24 -10.96
N HIS A 84 0.93 0.48 -12.01
CA HIS A 84 0.02 0.13 -13.10
C HIS A 84 -1.06 -0.88 -12.69
N LYS A 85 -0.94 -1.53 -11.53
CA LYS A 85 -1.94 -2.49 -11.01
C LYS A 85 -2.87 -1.85 -9.99
N ILE A 86 -2.55 -0.65 -9.52
CA ILE A 86 -3.29 0.01 -8.44
C ILE A 86 -4.56 0.60 -9.02
N GLU A 87 -5.67 0.20 -8.44
CA GLU A 87 -7.02 0.61 -8.78
C GLU A 87 -7.61 1.56 -7.74
N PHE A 88 -7.22 1.35 -6.48
CA PHE A 88 -7.71 2.13 -5.35
C PHE A 88 -6.63 2.36 -4.30
N PHE A 89 -6.58 3.57 -3.77
CA PHE A 89 -5.72 3.93 -2.66
C PHE A 89 -6.51 4.43 -1.44
N ASN A 90 -6.19 3.90 -0.26
CA ASN A 90 -6.46 4.58 1.00
C ASN A 90 -5.15 5.12 1.55
N LEU A 91 -5.10 6.43 1.80
CA LEU A 91 -3.91 7.09 2.28
C LEU A 91 -4.23 8.24 3.22
N GLU A 92 -3.27 8.54 4.08
CA GLU A 92 -3.32 9.74 4.90
C GLU A 92 -3.08 10.99 4.04
N SER A 93 -3.81 12.07 4.33
CA SER A 93 -3.67 13.34 3.58
C SER A 93 -2.24 13.87 3.56
N SER A 94 -1.47 13.66 4.63
CA SER A 94 -0.06 14.07 4.76
C SER A 94 0.87 13.42 3.71
N SER A 95 0.50 12.22 3.23
CA SER A 95 1.31 11.41 2.33
C SER A 95 0.85 11.50 0.88
N MET A 96 -0.30 12.14 0.64
CA MET A 96 -0.97 12.21 -0.66
C MET A 96 -0.06 12.78 -1.75
N GLU A 97 0.55 13.95 -1.53
CA GLU A 97 1.41 14.57 -2.54
C GLU A 97 2.60 13.67 -2.88
N ARG A 98 3.24 13.07 -1.86
CA ARG A 98 4.41 12.20 -2.04
C ARG A 98 4.12 10.96 -2.87
N ILE A 99 2.89 10.43 -2.80
CA ILE A 99 2.50 9.21 -3.51
C ILE A 99 1.90 9.55 -4.88
N LEU A 100 0.94 10.47 -4.92
CA LEU A 100 0.17 10.74 -6.13
C LEU A 100 0.97 11.48 -7.20
N LEU A 101 1.98 12.27 -6.82
CA LEU A 101 2.81 13.01 -7.77
C LEU A 101 4.01 12.21 -8.27
N LEU A 102 4.29 11.04 -7.70
CA LEU A 102 5.53 10.30 -7.98
C LEU A 102 5.48 9.52 -9.31
N THR A 103 4.30 9.10 -9.75
CA THR A 103 4.13 8.29 -10.95
C THR A 103 2.71 8.42 -11.52
N ASN A 104 2.49 7.89 -12.71
CA ASN A 104 1.17 7.80 -13.33
C ASN A 104 0.45 6.53 -12.89
N TYR A 105 -0.84 6.65 -12.60
CA TYR A 105 -1.68 5.53 -12.17
C TYR A 105 -2.78 5.27 -13.21
N PRO A 106 -2.52 4.47 -14.27
CA PRO A 106 -3.44 4.34 -15.39
C PRO A 106 -4.77 3.66 -15.03
N ASN A 107 -4.80 2.85 -13.97
CA ASN A 107 -5.97 2.09 -13.53
C ASN A 107 -6.63 2.67 -12.26
N LEU A 108 -6.10 3.76 -11.70
CA LEU A 108 -6.61 4.33 -10.46
C LEU A 108 -7.95 5.02 -10.71
N TYR A 109 -9.01 4.51 -10.10
CA TYR A 109 -10.35 5.09 -10.16
C TYR A 109 -10.87 5.55 -8.81
N GLY A 110 -10.19 5.21 -7.70
CA GLY A 110 -10.64 5.57 -6.37
C GLY A 110 -9.53 5.97 -5.40
N LEU A 111 -9.85 6.97 -4.58
CA LEU A 111 -8.97 7.52 -3.56
C LEU A 111 -9.78 7.76 -2.28
N GLY A 112 -9.38 7.09 -1.20
CA GLY A 112 -9.82 7.36 0.17
C GLY A 112 -8.76 8.15 0.92
N LEU A 113 -9.17 9.27 1.52
CA LEU A 113 -8.30 10.14 2.32
C LEU A 113 -8.67 10.06 3.79
N TYR A 114 -7.67 9.83 4.63
CA TYR A 114 -7.81 9.75 6.09
C TYR A 114 -7.08 10.91 6.76
N ASN A 115 -7.54 11.25 7.97
CA ASN A 115 -7.02 12.35 8.80
C ASN A 115 -6.96 13.70 8.05
N LEU A 116 -7.93 13.95 7.18
CA LEU A 116 -7.96 15.14 6.35
C LEU A 116 -8.27 16.38 7.21
N ALA A 117 -7.27 17.25 7.38
CA ALA A 117 -7.48 18.54 8.01
C ALA A 117 -8.48 19.38 7.20
N SER A 118 -9.33 20.17 7.88
CA SER A 118 -10.39 20.96 7.24
C SER A 118 -9.86 21.93 6.17
N GLU A 119 -8.66 22.46 6.39
CA GLU A 119 -7.97 23.34 5.44
C GLU A 119 -7.57 22.59 4.17
N THR A 120 -6.94 21.42 4.32
CA THR A 120 -6.59 20.54 3.20
C THR A 120 -7.83 20.07 2.44
N ALA A 121 -8.93 19.76 3.13
CA ALA A 121 -10.20 19.43 2.51
C ALA A 121 -10.73 20.58 1.65
N ARG A 122 -10.73 21.81 2.20
CA ARG A 122 -11.15 23.00 1.47
C ARG A 122 -10.28 23.23 0.24
N ASP A 123 -8.97 23.07 0.36
CA ASP A 123 -8.04 23.29 -0.74
C ASP A 123 -8.16 22.21 -1.83
N LEU A 124 -8.51 20.97 -1.46
CA LEU A 124 -8.85 19.88 -2.40
C LEU A 124 -10.13 20.21 -3.17
N PHE A 125 -11.22 20.55 -2.46
CA PHE A 125 -12.51 20.83 -3.10
C PHE A 125 -12.51 22.13 -3.93
N THR A 126 -11.62 23.07 -3.63
CA THR A 126 -11.45 24.30 -4.42
C THR A 126 -10.41 24.16 -5.54
N GLY A 127 -9.80 22.97 -5.70
CA GLY A 127 -8.82 22.70 -6.76
C GLY A 127 -7.46 23.38 -6.55
N LYS A 128 -7.22 24.01 -5.40
CA LYS A 128 -5.99 24.77 -5.12
C LYS A 128 -4.77 23.87 -4.97
N ILE A 129 -4.93 22.64 -4.49
CA ILE A 129 -3.82 21.70 -4.29
C ILE A 129 -3.14 21.27 -5.61
N PHE A 130 -3.87 21.29 -6.73
CA PHE A 130 -3.30 20.93 -8.04
C PHE A 130 -2.98 22.15 -8.92
N ALA A 131 -3.42 23.35 -8.54
CA ALA A 131 -3.23 24.58 -9.31
C ALA A 131 -1.80 25.16 -9.21
N SER A 132 -0.99 24.69 -8.26
CA SER A 132 0.43 25.06 -8.14
C SER A 132 1.36 24.27 -9.07
N ILE A 133 0.85 23.25 -9.76
CA ILE A 133 1.58 22.51 -10.80
C ILE A 133 1.19 23.09 -12.16
N ASN A 134 1.59 24.33 -12.41
CA ASN A 134 1.59 24.89 -13.75
C ASN A 134 3.03 24.80 -14.30
N TYR A 135 3.12 24.23 -15.51
CA TYR A 135 4.32 23.99 -16.32
C TYR A 135 5.28 25.17 -16.42
#